data_AF-A0A2E7N0X4-F1
#
_entry.id   AF-A0A2E7N0X4-F1
#
_cell.length_a   1.000
_cell.length_b   1.000
_cell.length_c   1.000
_cell.angle_alpha   90.00
_cell.angle_beta   90.00
_cell.angle_gamma   90.00
#
_symmetry.space_group_name_H-M   'P 1'
#
loop_
_entity.id
_entity.type
_entity.pdbx_description
1 polymer ?
#
loop_
_entity_poly.entity_id
_entity_poly.type
_entity_poly.pdbx_seq_one_letter_code
_entity_poly.pdbx_strand_id
1 'polypeptide(L)'
;MGDPVTMLAIASTAVGTVAQIKAGNVAEARAKEAAAQRELEMQRQQAQLKRESAERKARNRALQAAYGGSSTGRSALALSAENLRRDADNQLAVSVTGRSQSRAFLLQGKEAKISAYAGAADTAFSGGRSLLKGGMSGRSSSFNRGYPVRT
;
A
#
# COMPACT_ATOMS: atom_id res chain seq x y z
N MET A 1 4.83 -12.31 43.49
CA MET A 1 3.75 -11.47 42.93
C MET A 1 4.42 -10.20 42.42
N GLY A 2 4.19 -9.80 41.17
CA GLY A 2 4.85 -8.63 40.57
C GLY A 2 4.22 -7.32 41.02
N ASP A 3 5.04 -6.30 41.26
CA ASP A 3 4.58 -4.99 41.73
C ASP A 3 3.54 -4.35 40.78
N PRO A 4 2.54 -3.62 41.32
CA PRO A 4 1.44 -3.05 40.54
C PRO A 4 1.90 -2.05 39.46
N VAL A 5 3.01 -1.35 39.70
CA VAL A 5 3.64 -0.42 38.74
C VAL A 5 4.17 -1.18 37.51
N THR A 6 4.77 -2.34 37.74
CA THR A 6 5.33 -3.22 36.72
C THR A 6 4.23 -3.86 35.88
N MET A 7 3.13 -4.26 36.51
CA MET A 7 1.92 -4.76 35.83
C MET A 7 1.29 -3.69 34.93
N LEU A 8 1.20 -2.44 35.40
CA LEU A 8 0.63 -1.33 34.63
C LEU A 8 1.47 -1.02 33.38
N ALA A 9 2.80 -0.98 33.53
CA ALA A 9 3.72 -0.72 32.42
C ALA A 9 3.70 -1.85 31.35
N ILE A 10 3.57 -3.12 31.76
CA ILE A 10 3.36 -4.25 30.84
C ILE A 10 2.05 -4.09 30.07
N ALA A 11 0.96 -3.76 30.78
CA ALA A 11 -0.36 -3.57 30.17
C ALA A 11 -0.36 -2.42 29.16
N SER A 12 0.24 -1.27 29.50
CA SER A 12 0.33 -0.11 28.59
C SER A 12 1.16 -0.42 27.34
N THR A 13 2.27 -1.16 27.48
CA THR A 13 3.11 -1.56 26.35
C THR A 13 2.36 -2.52 25.43
N ALA A 14 1.65 -3.51 25.98
CA ALA A 14 0.86 -4.47 25.22
C ALA A 14 -0.32 -3.79 24.48
N VAL A 15 -0.98 -2.81 25.10
CA VAL A 15 -2.06 -2.05 24.45
C VAL A 15 -1.50 -1.18 23.31
N GLY A 16 -0.34 -0.57 23.50
CA GLY A 16 0.33 0.26 22.48
C GLY A 16 0.73 -0.52 21.23
N THR A 17 1.28 -1.72 21.38
CA THR A 17 1.68 -2.57 20.24
C THR A 17 0.48 -3.07 19.45
N VAL A 18 -0.60 -3.48 20.14
CA VAL A 18 -1.86 -3.89 19.49
C VAL A 18 -2.49 -2.71 18.72
N ALA A 19 -2.44 -1.49 19.27
CA ALA A 19 -2.95 -0.31 18.58
C ALA A 19 -2.16 0.01 17.31
N GLN A 20 -0.83 -0.10 17.34
CA GLN A 20 0.04 0.12 16.17
C GLN A 20 -0.21 -0.92 15.07
N ILE A 21 -0.34 -2.21 15.43
CA ILE A 21 -0.66 -3.28 14.48
C ILE A 21 -2.03 -3.05 13.82
N LYS A 22 -3.03 -2.65 14.61
CA LYS A 22 -4.36 -2.32 14.08
C LYS A 22 -4.31 -1.12 13.13
N ALA A 23 -3.57 -0.06 13.47
CA ALA A 23 -3.41 1.10 12.59
C ALA A 23 -2.76 0.72 11.25
N GLY A 24 -1.75 -0.15 11.25
CA GLY A 24 -1.13 -0.67 10.02
C GLY A 24 -2.09 -1.49 9.15
N ASN A 25 -2.92 -2.34 9.76
CA ASN A 25 -3.93 -3.11 9.02
C ASN A 25 -5.04 -2.22 8.43
N VAL A 26 -5.45 -1.16 9.13
CA VAL A 26 -6.42 -0.17 8.60
C VAL A 26 -5.82 0.62 7.43
N ALA A 27 -4.53 0.99 7.50
CA ALA A 27 -3.84 1.64 6.39
C ALA A 27 -3.75 0.72 5.15
N GLU A 28 -3.48 -0.58 5.35
CA GLU A 28 -3.50 -1.59 4.28
C GLU A 28 -4.91 -1.71 3.64
N ALA A 29 -5.97 -1.72 4.45
CA ALA A 29 -7.34 -1.79 3.96
C ALA A 29 -7.71 -0.55 3.12
N ARG A 30 -7.39 0.65 3.60
CA ARG A 30 -7.63 1.90 2.84
C ARG A 30 -6.84 1.96 1.54
N ALA A 31 -5.59 1.47 1.54
CA ALA A 31 -4.78 1.40 0.32
C ALA A 31 -5.38 0.43 -0.73
N LYS A 32 -5.96 -0.70 -0.28
CA LYS A 32 -6.68 -1.64 -1.17
C LYS A 32 -7.96 -1.04 -1.72
N GLU A 33 -8.74 -0.33 -0.90
CA GLU A 33 -9.95 0.37 -1.35
C GLU A 33 -9.63 1.46 -2.38
N ALA A 34 -8.58 2.25 -2.15
CA ALA A 34 -8.10 3.25 -3.10
C ALA A 34 -7.62 2.63 -4.43
N ALA A 35 -6.93 1.48 -4.35
CA ALA A 35 -6.52 0.74 -5.55
C ALA A 35 -7.72 0.20 -6.33
N ALA A 36 -8.76 -0.31 -5.65
CA ALA A 36 -9.98 -0.80 -6.28
C ALA A 36 -10.79 0.32 -6.96
N GLN A 37 -10.88 1.50 -6.33
CA GLN A 37 -11.52 2.68 -6.92
C GLN A 37 -10.79 3.14 -8.19
N ARG A 38 -9.45 3.21 -8.15
CA ARG A 38 -8.62 3.52 -9.32
C ARG A 38 -8.77 2.50 -10.45
N GLU A 39 -8.91 1.21 -10.12
CA GLU A 39 -9.12 0.15 -11.11
C GLU A 39 -10.48 0.28 -11.82
N LEU A 40 -11.52 0.66 -11.09
CA LEU A 40 -12.84 0.97 -11.67
C LEU A 40 -12.80 2.20 -12.59
N GLU A 41 -12.10 3.27 -12.20
CA GLU A 41 -11.91 4.45 -13.05
C GLU A 41 -11.15 4.12 -14.33
N MET A 42 -10.10 3.31 -14.21
CA MET A 42 -9.33 2.76 -15.33
C MET A 42 -10.19 1.94 -16.28
N GLN A 43 -11.04 1.05 -15.77
CA GLN A 43 -11.97 0.27 -16.61
C GLN A 43 -12.95 1.18 -17.36
N ARG A 44 -13.44 2.25 -16.71
CA ARG A 44 -14.30 3.25 -17.36
C ARG A 44 -13.56 3.97 -18.49
N GLN A 45 -12.32 4.40 -18.27
CA GLN A 45 -11.50 5.03 -19.31
C GLN A 45 -11.22 4.08 -20.48
N GLN A 46 -10.89 2.82 -20.21
CA GLN A 46 -10.71 1.82 -21.28
C GLN A 46 -12.00 1.58 -22.08
N ALA A 47 -13.16 1.54 -21.41
CA ALA A 47 -14.45 1.41 -22.08
C ALA A 47 -14.76 2.64 -22.96
N GLN A 48 -14.44 3.85 -22.50
CA GLN A 48 -14.57 5.09 -23.28
C GLN A 48 -13.66 5.07 -24.50
N LEU A 49 -12.38 4.74 -24.35
CA LEU A 49 -11.44 4.64 -25.46
C LEU A 49 -11.88 3.60 -26.50
N LYS A 50 -12.44 2.46 -26.07
CA LYS A 50 -13.00 1.47 -26.99
C LYS A 50 -14.18 2.05 -27.78
N ARG A 51 -15.09 2.79 -27.13
CA ARG A 51 -16.22 3.46 -27.80
C ARG A 51 -15.72 4.51 -28.80
N GLU A 52 -14.80 5.38 -28.40
CA GLU A 52 -14.22 6.38 -29.29
C GLU A 52 -13.52 5.75 -30.50
N SER A 53 -12.77 4.67 -30.29
CA SER A 53 -12.12 3.94 -31.40
C SER A 53 -13.15 3.32 -32.36
N ALA A 54 -14.27 2.80 -31.84
CA ALA A 54 -15.35 2.24 -32.64
C ALA A 54 -16.08 3.34 -33.43
N GLU A 55 -16.35 4.49 -32.81
CA GLU A 55 -16.95 5.65 -33.47
C GLU A 55 -16.04 6.22 -34.57
N ARG A 56 -14.73 6.32 -34.32
CA ARG A 56 -13.76 6.75 -35.36
C ARG A 56 -13.72 5.77 -36.52
N LYS A 57 -13.74 4.46 -36.26
CA LYS A 57 -13.81 3.43 -37.32
C LYS A 57 -15.11 3.52 -38.12
N ALA A 58 -16.25 3.72 -37.46
CA ALA A 58 -17.54 3.89 -38.11
C ALA A 58 -17.57 5.17 -38.99
N ARG A 59 -17.07 6.30 -38.46
CA ARG A 59 -16.97 7.56 -39.22
C ARG A 59 -16.04 7.42 -40.43
N ASN A 60 -14.87 6.80 -40.27
CA ASN A 60 -13.97 6.55 -41.39
C ASN A 60 -14.61 5.66 -42.46
N ARG A 61 -15.34 4.60 -42.06
CA ARG A 61 -16.06 3.73 -43.00
C ARG A 61 -17.19 4.46 -43.72
N ALA A 62 -17.92 5.32 -43.02
CA ALA A 62 -18.98 6.14 -43.60
C ALA A 62 -18.44 7.19 -44.58
N LEU A 63 -17.34 7.86 -44.25
CA LEU A 63 -16.65 8.78 -45.16
C LEU A 63 -16.12 8.03 -46.40
N GLN A 64 -15.53 6.86 -46.22
CA GLN A 64 -15.03 6.05 -47.33
C GLN A 64 -16.14 5.57 -48.27
N ALA A 65 -17.33 5.29 -47.74
CA ALA A 65 -18.52 4.96 -48.52
C ALA A 65 -19.13 6.19 -49.21
N ALA A 66 -19.16 7.36 -48.55
CA ALA A 66 -19.74 8.59 -49.08
C ALA A 66 -18.90 9.25 -50.19
N TYR A 67 -17.57 9.16 -50.12
CA TYR A 67 -16.66 9.81 -51.08
C TYR A 67 -16.25 8.93 -52.26
N GLY A 68 -16.87 7.75 -52.45
CA GLY A 68 -16.61 6.88 -53.60
C GLY A 68 -15.18 6.31 -53.58
N GLY A 69 -15.02 5.12 -53.00
CA GLY A 69 -13.72 4.47 -52.81
C GLY A 69 -12.88 4.33 -54.09
N SER A 70 -11.93 5.24 -54.28
CA SER A 70 -10.68 4.97 -54.99
C SER A 70 -9.59 4.70 -53.95
N SER A 71 -9.63 3.49 -53.39
CA SER A 71 -8.57 2.96 -52.52
C SER A 71 -7.65 2.03 -53.31
N THR A 72 -6.92 2.56 -54.29
CA THR A 72 -5.81 1.84 -54.94
C THR A 72 -4.44 2.30 -54.42
N GLY A 73 -4.38 3.26 -53.49
CA GLY A 73 -3.12 3.70 -52.91
C GLY A 73 -2.74 2.89 -51.67
N ARG A 74 -1.53 2.31 -51.67
CA ARG A 74 -0.80 1.87 -50.46
C ARG A 74 -0.97 2.82 -49.26
N SER A 75 -1.20 4.10 -49.52
CA SER A 75 -1.48 5.18 -48.57
C SER A 75 -2.76 5.02 -47.73
N ALA A 76 -3.88 4.53 -48.26
CA ALA A 76 -5.11 4.33 -47.47
C ALA A 76 -4.98 3.15 -46.48
N LEU A 77 -4.28 2.10 -46.91
CA LEU A 77 -3.92 0.94 -46.09
C LEU A 77 -2.87 1.31 -45.03
N ALA A 78 -1.89 2.15 -45.39
CA ALA A 78 -0.91 2.68 -44.43
C ALA A 78 -1.57 3.56 -43.35
N LEU A 79 -2.50 4.45 -43.74
CA LEU A 79 -3.24 5.29 -42.79
C LEU A 79 -4.12 4.47 -41.84
N SER A 80 -4.76 3.40 -42.32
CA SER A 80 -5.56 2.53 -41.44
C SER A 80 -4.67 1.75 -40.48
N ALA A 81 -3.53 1.22 -40.95
CA ALA A 81 -2.55 0.51 -40.14
C ALA A 81 -1.92 1.43 -39.08
N GLU A 82 -1.62 2.68 -39.42
CA GLU A 82 -1.07 3.66 -38.48
C GLU A 82 -2.10 4.04 -37.39
N ASN A 83 -3.37 4.23 -37.75
CA ASN A 83 -4.43 4.47 -36.77
C ASN A 83 -4.64 3.27 -35.84
N LEU A 84 -4.63 2.04 -36.39
CA LEU A 84 -4.68 0.81 -35.59
C LEU A 84 -3.50 0.69 -34.62
N ARG A 85 -2.30 1.07 -35.06
CA ARG A 85 -1.10 1.08 -34.22
C ARG A 85 -1.20 2.12 -33.10
N ARG A 86 -1.63 3.35 -33.42
CA ARG A 86 -1.85 4.41 -32.41
C ARG A 86 -2.92 4.02 -31.38
N ASP A 87 -4.00 3.37 -31.81
CA ASP A 87 -5.04 2.87 -30.91
C ASP A 87 -4.48 1.76 -29.99
N ALA A 88 -3.66 0.85 -30.53
CA ALA A 88 -3.01 -0.20 -29.75
C ALA A 88 -2.02 0.38 -28.73
N ASP A 89 -1.20 1.35 -29.14
CA ASP A 89 -0.24 2.04 -28.27
C ASP A 89 -0.96 2.81 -27.15
N ASN A 90 -2.09 3.47 -27.45
CA ASN A 90 -2.91 4.14 -26.44
C ASN A 90 -3.54 3.17 -25.44
N GLN A 91 -4.06 2.03 -25.91
CA GLN A 91 -4.59 0.99 -25.02
C GLN A 91 -3.50 0.39 -24.13
N LEU A 92 -2.32 0.15 -24.70
CA LEU A 92 -1.15 -0.33 -23.95
C LEU A 92 -0.73 0.70 -22.89
N ALA A 93 -0.60 1.98 -23.27
CA ALA A 93 -0.20 3.06 -22.36
C ALA A 93 -1.14 3.21 -21.17
N VAL A 94 -2.46 3.18 -21.39
CA VAL A 94 -3.44 3.22 -20.29
C VAL A 94 -3.33 2.00 -19.40
N SER A 95 -3.20 0.80 -19.99
CA SER A 95 -3.08 -0.44 -19.22
C SER A 95 -1.82 -0.48 -18.35
N VAL A 96 -0.67 -0.06 -18.88
CA VAL A 96 0.62 -0.02 -18.17
C VAL A 96 0.58 1.03 -17.07
N THR A 97 0.08 2.23 -17.38
CA THR A 97 0.00 3.33 -16.42
C THR A 97 -0.87 2.97 -15.23
N GLY A 98 -2.07 2.45 -15.44
CA GLY A 98 -2.90 2.09 -14.28
C GLY A 98 -2.45 0.84 -13.53
N ARG A 99 -1.86 -0.16 -14.20
CA ARG A 99 -1.23 -1.29 -13.51
C ARG A 99 -0.06 -0.84 -12.63
N SER A 100 0.72 0.14 -13.09
CA SER A 100 1.82 0.70 -12.30
C SER A 100 1.32 1.47 -11.08
N GLN A 101 0.27 2.27 -11.24
CA GLN A 101 -0.32 3.05 -10.15
C GLN A 101 -1.01 2.16 -9.10
N SER A 102 -1.80 1.17 -9.52
CA SER A 102 -2.44 0.23 -8.60
C SER A 102 -1.40 -0.56 -7.80
N ARG A 103 -0.31 -0.97 -8.46
CA ARG A 103 0.83 -1.63 -7.80
C ARG A 103 1.53 -0.71 -6.80
N ALA A 104 1.70 0.57 -7.10
CA ALA A 104 2.29 1.54 -6.18
C ALA A 104 1.46 1.69 -4.89
N PHE A 105 0.12 1.77 -4.99
CA PHE A 105 -0.76 1.81 -3.80
C PHE A 105 -0.66 0.55 -2.95
N LEU A 106 -0.61 -0.63 -3.59
CA LEU A 106 -0.46 -1.88 -2.87
C LEU A 106 0.91 -2.00 -2.17
N LEU A 107 1.97 -1.51 -2.80
CA LEU A 107 3.31 -1.46 -2.19
C LEU A 107 3.33 -0.51 -1.00
N GLN A 108 2.75 0.69 -1.13
CA GLN A 108 2.65 1.66 -0.04
C GLN A 108 1.87 1.09 1.16
N GLY A 109 0.76 0.38 0.92
CA GLY A 109 0.01 -0.29 1.97
C GLY A 109 0.79 -1.41 2.67
N LYS A 110 1.63 -2.15 1.93
CA LYS A 110 2.51 -3.18 2.50
C LYS A 110 3.65 -2.56 3.33
N GLU A 111 4.26 -1.48 2.85
CA GLU A 111 5.30 -0.76 3.58
C GLU A 111 4.77 -0.18 4.89
N ALA A 112 3.58 0.43 4.87
CA ALA A 112 2.94 0.96 6.07
C ALA A 112 2.64 -0.13 7.11
N LYS A 113 2.28 -1.34 6.66
CA LYS A 113 2.14 -2.50 7.55
C LYS A 113 3.49 -2.90 8.14
N ILE A 114 4.51 -3.08 7.31
CA ILE A 114 5.85 -3.47 7.77
C ILE A 114 6.39 -2.48 8.80
N SER A 115 6.23 -1.17 8.56
CA SER A 115 6.65 -0.14 9.51
C SER A 115 5.86 -0.18 10.83
N ALA A 116 4.55 -0.47 10.78
CA ALA A 116 3.73 -0.61 11.98
C ALA A 116 4.14 -1.83 12.83
N TYR A 117 4.46 -2.97 12.20
CA TYR A 117 4.99 -4.13 12.91
C TYR A 117 6.40 -3.89 13.47
N ALA A 118 7.27 -3.18 12.73
CA ALA A 118 8.59 -2.80 13.22
C ALA A 118 8.51 -1.87 14.44
N GLY A 119 7.62 -0.86 14.39
CA GLY A 119 7.36 0.03 15.54
C GLY A 119 6.78 -0.70 16.75
N ALA A 120 5.89 -1.68 16.51
CA ALA A 120 5.36 -2.53 17.58
C ALA A 120 6.44 -3.41 18.22
N ALA A 121 7.36 -3.95 17.41
CA ALA A 121 8.49 -4.72 17.92
C ALA A 121 9.44 -3.86 18.77
N ASP A 122 9.75 -2.63 18.34
CA ASP A 122 10.63 -1.72 19.07
C ASP A 122 9.99 -1.23 20.38
N THR A 123 8.67 -0.96 20.36
CA THR A 123 7.89 -0.61 21.56
C THR A 123 7.84 -1.77 22.55
N ALA A 124 7.66 -3.02 22.07
CA ALA A 124 7.70 -4.21 22.92
C ALA A 124 9.08 -4.43 23.54
N PHE A 125 10.15 -4.27 22.75
CA PHE A 125 11.53 -4.50 23.20
C PHE A 125 12.01 -3.44 24.19
N SER A 126 11.72 -2.16 23.93
CA SER A 126 12.03 -1.04 24.83
C SER A 126 11.24 -1.09 26.13
N GLY A 127 9.95 -1.44 26.07
CA GLY A 127 9.12 -1.70 27.25
C GLY A 127 9.67 -2.86 28.09
N GLY A 128 10.02 -3.98 27.46
CA GLY A 128 10.67 -5.11 28.11
C GLY A 128 12.00 -4.76 28.80
N ARG A 129 12.86 -3.98 28.14
CA ARG A 129 14.12 -3.46 28.74
C ARG A 129 13.86 -2.59 29.96
N SER A 130 12.86 -1.72 29.90
CA SER A 130 12.52 -0.82 31.00
C SER A 130 12.03 -1.58 32.23
N LEU A 131 11.25 -2.64 32.02
CA LEU A 131 10.77 -3.54 33.07
C LEU A 131 11.91 -4.36 33.71
N LEU A 132 12.84 -4.86 32.89
CA LEU A 132 14.03 -5.59 33.39
C LEU A 132 14.96 -4.68 34.19
N LYS A 133 15.15 -3.43 33.76
CA LYS A 133 15.99 -2.45 34.47
C LYS A 133 15.35 -1.99 35.79
N GLY A 134 14.02 -1.83 35.83
CA GLY A 134 13.27 -1.53 37.05
C GLY A 134 13.24 -2.68 38.07
N GLY A 135 13.34 -3.94 37.60
CA GLY A 135 13.44 -5.11 38.49
C GLY A 135 14.82 -5.34 39.11
N MET A 136 15.88 -4.74 38.57
CA MET A 136 17.25 -4.87 39.08
C MET A 136 17.64 -3.80 40.11
N SER A 137 16.91 -2.67 40.22
CA SER A 137 17.22 -1.61 41.18
C SER A 137 16.72 -1.87 42.60
N GLY A 138 16.07 -3.01 42.87
CA GLY A 138 15.53 -3.40 44.18
C GLY A 138 16.30 -4.49 44.94
N ARG A 139 17.39 -5.05 44.40
CA ARG A 139 18.17 -6.13 45.05
C ARG A 139 19.52 -5.68 45.62
N SER A 140 19.57 -4.48 46.17
CA SER A 140 20.68 -4.03 47.01
C SER A 140 20.18 -3.78 48.44
N SER A 141 19.60 -4.79 49.09
CA SER A 141 19.35 -4.79 50.53
C SER A 141 20.55 -5.37 51.26
N SER A 142 21.40 -4.44 51.71
CA SER A 142 22.30 -4.51 52.87
C SER A 142 22.39 -5.86 53.62
N PHE A 143 23.47 -6.61 53.40
CA PHE A 143 23.98 -7.56 54.38
C PHE A 143 24.53 -6.77 55.58
N ASN A 144 23.66 -6.38 56.50
CA ASN A 144 24.07 -5.85 57.81
C ASN A 144 24.48 -7.04 58.69
N ARG A 145 25.73 -7.48 58.57
CA ARG A 145 26.30 -8.49 59.46
C ARG A 145 26.67 -7.79 60.77
N GLY A 146 25.68 -7.69 61.67
CA GLY A 146 25.87 -7.15 63.01
C GLY A 146 26.89 -7.99 63.78
N TYR A 147 28.03 -7.40 64.11
CA TYR A 147 28.95 -7.93 65.12
C TYR A 147 28.56 -7.34 66.48
N PRO A 148 28.32 -8.14 67.53
CA PRO A 148 28.14 -7.60 68.87
C PRO A 148 29.51 -7.16 69.42
N VAL A 149 29.67 -5.85 69.66
CA VAL A 149 30.78 -5.33 70.47
C VAL A 149 30.43 -5.61 71.92
N ARG A 150 31.18 -6.51 72.56
CA ARG A 150 31.14 -6.72 74.01
C ARG A 150 31.91 -5.58 74.69
N THR A 151 31.22 -4.82 75.53
CA THR A 151 31.82 -4.00 76.59
C THR A 151 32.35 -4.88 77.71
#